data_AF-A0A529VQK9-F1
#
_entry.id   AF-A0A529VQK9-F1
#
_cell.length_a   1.000
_cell.length_b   1.000
_cell.length_c   1.000
_cell.angle_alpha   90.00
_cell.angle_beta   90.00
_cell.angle_gamma   90.00
#
_symmetry.space_group_name_H-M   'P 1'
#
loop_
_entity.id
_entity.type
_entity.pdbx_description
1 polymer ?
#
loop_
_entity_poly.entity_id
_entity_poly.type
_entity_poly.pdbx_seq_one_letter_code
_entity_poly.pdbx_strand_id
1 'polypeptide(L)'
;FEPRFEEALLLLGKAGQRIIVTGNENIGYTPIAGLPGIVTMLAQSLSLMGQDRSQKPDLVAVLREAGLASGDTIGLVGWKYLEGEEWDSAKPTFF
;
A
#
# COMPACT_ATOMS: atom_id res chain seq x y z
N PHE A 1 6.92 13.49 -2.15
CA PHE A 1 5.89 12.50 -2.52
C PHE A 1 4.55 13.04 -2.02
N GLU A 2 3.56 13.15 -2.89
CA GLU A 2 2.24 13.74 -2.61
C GLU A 2 1.18 12.97 -3.41
N PRO A 3 0.45 12.01 -2.81
CA PRO A 3 -0.63 11.30 -3.48
C PRO A 3 -1.89 12.18 -3.45
N ARG A 4 -2.03 13.04 -4.45
CA ARG A 4 -2.96 14.19 -4.41
C ARG A 4 -4.41 13.78 -4.64
N PHE A 5 -4.63 12.66 -5.32
CA PHE A 5 -5.96 12.08 -5.57
C PHE A 5 -6.01 10.56 -5.36
N GLU A 6 -4.85 9.95 -5.20
CA GLU A 6 -4.66 8.52 -4.99
C GLU A 6 -4.49 8.21 -3.50
N GLU A 7 -4.45 6.93 -3.18
CA GLU A 7 -4.12 6.47 -1.84
C GLU A 7 -2.64 6.01 -1.80
N ALA A 8 -2.06 6.04 -0.60
CA ALA A 8 -0.75 5.46 -0.35
C ALA A 8 -0.64 5.02 1.11
N LEU A 9 0.19 4.02 1.37
CA LEU A 9 0.57 3.60 2.72
C LEU A 9 2.06 3.84 2.94
N LEU A 10 2.41 4.41 4.08
CA LEU A 10 3.77 4.42 4.59
C LEU A 10 3.92 3.30 5.61
N LEU A 11 4.75 2.30 5.29
CA LEU A 11 5.12 1.25 6.23
C LEU A 11 6.46 1.61 6.87
N LEU A 12 6.48 1.58 8.21
CA LEU A 12 7.67 1.75 9.03
C LEU A 12 8.04 0.38 9.59
N GLY A 13 9.01 -0.26 8.94
CA GLY A 13 9.47 -1.60 9.26
C GLY A 13 10.58 -1.63 10.31
N LYS A 14 11.01 -2.85 10.64
CA LYS A 14 12.16 -3.10 11.53
C LYS A 14 13.44 -2.49 10.95
N ALA A 15 14.41 -2.20 11.81
CA ALA A 15 15.72 -1.65 11.43
C ALA A 15 15.67 -0.37 10.57
N GLY A 16 14.61 0.44 10.71
CA GLY A 16 14.48 1.72 10.00
C GLY A 16 14.05 1.61 8.54
N GLN A 17 13.57 0.43 8.10
CA GLN A 17 13.03 0.26 6.77
C GLN A 17 11.78 1.15 6.58
N ARG A 18 11.74 1.84 5.45
CA ARG A 18 10.63 2.72 5.06
C ARG A 18 10.16 2.31 3.69
N ILE A 19 8.88 1.99 3.58
CA ILE A 19 8.27 1.54 2.32
C ILE A 19 7.06 2.42 2.04
N ILE A 20 6.99 2.97 0.84
CA ILE A 20 5.76 3.55 0.30
C ILE A 20 5.10 2.48 -0.57
N VAL A 21 3.90 2.07 -0.18
CA VAL A 21 3.01 1.28 -1.01
C VAL A 21 2.04 2.25 -1.70
N THR A 22 1.93 2.18 -3.02
CA THR A 22 1.13 3.14 -3.79
C THR A 22 0.52 2.52 -5.05
N GLY A 23 -0.40 3.24 -5.69
CA GLY A 23 -1.05 2.86 -6.94
C GLY A 23 -0.22 3.13 -8.20
N ASN A 24 -0.83 2.87 -9.34
CA ASN A 24 -0.22 2.96 -10.68
C ASN A 24 0.33 4.36 -10.98
N GLU A 25 -0.36 5.41 -10.53
CA GLU A 25 -0.06 6.80 -10.83
C GLU A 25 1.25 7.24 -10.18
N ASN A 26 1.58 6.62 -9.04
CA ASN A 26 2.61 7.07 -8.13
C ASN A 26 3.84 6.12 -8.09
N ILE A 27 3.76 4.96 -8.74
CA ILE A 27 4.85 3.98 -8.78
C ILE A 27 6.12 4.54 -9.44
N GLY A 28 5.96 5.38 -10.48
CA GLY A 28 7.06 6.07 -11.15
C GLY A 28 7.48 7.37 -10.45
N TYR A 29 6.60 7.96 -9.63
CA TYR A 29 6.85 9.23 -8.94
C TYR A 29 7.63 9.04 -7.63
N THR A 30 7.33 8.00 -6.88
CA THR A 30 7.97 7.73 -5.57
C THR A 30 9.51 7.70 -5.63
N PRO A 31 10.14 7.01 -6.62
CA PRO A 31 11.61 6.94 -6.69
C PRO A 31 12.29 8.30 -6.94
N ILE A 32 11.61 9.24 -7.60
CA ILE A 32 12.13 10.57 -7.92
C ILE A 32 11.69 11.65 -6.91
N ALA A 33 10.96 11.27 -5.87
CA ALA A 33 10.42 12.19 -4.87
C ALA A 33 11.47 12.75 -3.88
N GLY A 34 12.74 12.38 -4.02
CA GLY A 34 13.84 12.87 -3.17
C GLY A 34 13.87 12.27 -1.76
N LEU A 35 13.25 11.10 -1.54
CA LEU A 35 13.18 10.43 -0.25
C LEU A 35 14.30 9.38 -0.11
N PRO A 36 15.36 9.64 0.67
CA PRO A 36 16.53 8.77 0.70
C PRO A 36 16.23 7.44 1.40
N GLY A 37 16.56 6.33 0.72
CA GLY A 37 16.44 4.98 1.27
C GLY A 37 15.00 4.51 1.46
N ILE A 38 14.07 5.02 0.65
CA ILE A 38 12.68 4.55 0.62
C ILE A 38 12.52 3.44 -0.41
N VAL A 39 11.82 2.37 -0.04
CA VAL A 39 11.40 1.32 -0.97
C VAL A 39 10.03 1.69 -1.53
N THR A 40 9.79 1.44 -2.81
CA THR A 40 8.48 1.63 -3.42
C THR A 40 7.87 0.28 -3.76
N MET A 41 6.60 0.07 -3.42
CA MET A 41 5.82 -1.12 -3.77
C MET A 41 4.50 -0.72 -4.43
N LEU A 42 4.03 -1.55 -5.37
CA LEU A 42 2.75 -1.38 -6.05
C LEU A 42 1.64 -2.15 -5.33
N ALA A 43 0.54 -1.47 -5.00
CA ALA A 43 -0.74 -2.09 -4.71
C ALA A 43 -1.82 -1.34 -5.52
N GLN A 44 -2.39 -2.00 -6.52
CA GLN A 44 -3.31 -1.35 -7.46
C GLN A 44 -4.68 -1.07 -6.84
N SER A 45 -4.97 -1.64 -5.67
CA SER A 45 -6.08 -1.23 -4.81
C SER A 45 -5.97 0.22 -4.32
N LEU A 46 -4.79 0.83 -4.36
CA LEU A 46 -4.55 2.24 -4.01
C LEU A 46 -4.58 3.18 -5.23
N SER A 47 -4.76 2.63 -6.43
CA SER A 47 -4.90 3.43 -7.66
C SER A 47 -6.29 4.03 -7.77
N LEU A 48 -6.43 5.06 -8.61
CA LEU A 48 -7.72 5.64 -8.94
C LEU A 48 -8.70 4.60 -9.53
N MET A 49 -9.99 4.93 -9.44
CA MET A 49 -11.04 4.16 -10.10
C MET A 49 -10.80 4.10 -11.62
N GLY A 50 -11.10 2.96 -12.24
CA GLY A 50 -10.98 2.77 -13.69
C GLY A 50 -9.57 2.47 -14.21
N GLN A 51 -8.58 2.34 -13.32
CA GLN A 51 -7.24 1.86 -13.67
C GLN A 51 -7.20 0.34 -13.83
N ASP A 52 -6.23 -0.15 -14.60
CA ASP A 52 -5.91 -1.58 -14.63
C ASP A 52 -5.37 -2.02 -13.25
N ARG A 53 -5.95 -3.09 -12.70
CA ARG A 53 -5.59 -3.68 -11.40
C ARG A 53 -5.12 -5.15 -11.51
N SER A 54 -4.78 -5.61 -12.70
CA SER A 54 -4.49 -7.02 -12.98
C SER A 54 -3.16 -7.56 -12.41
N GLN A 55 -2.21 -6.70 -12.01
CA GLN A 55 -0.87 -7.11 -11.57
C GLN A 55 -0.74 -7.29 -10.05
N LYS A 56 -1.27 -6.36 -9.26
CA LYS A 56 -1.18 -6.33 -7.79
C LYS A 56 -2.51 -5.87 -7.16
N PRO A 57 -3.62 -6.60 -7.35
CA PRO A 57 -4.94 -6.19 -6.82
C PRO A 57 -5.08 -6.36 -5.30
N ASP A 58 -4.50 -7.43 -4.75
CA ASP A 58 -4.63 -7.81 -3.35
C ASP A 58 -3.65 -7.01 -2.46
N LEU A 59 -4.19 -6.13 -1.62
CA LEU A 59 -3.39 -5.33 -0.68
C LEU A 59 -2.69 -6.21 0.36
N VAL A 60 -3.34 -7.28 0.82
CA VAL A 60 -2.80 -8.19 1.86
C VAL A 60 -1.59 -8.93 1.33
N ALA A 61 -1.64 -9.41 0.08
CA ALA A 61 -0.50 -10.02 -0.57
C ALA A 61 0.70 -9.07 -0.61
N VAL A 62 0.48 -7.80 -0.99
CA VAL A 62 1.54 -6.78 -1.02
C VAL A 62 2.10 -6.49 0.37
N LEU A 63 1.27 -6.41 1.41
CA LEU A 63 1.73 -6.23 2.80
C LEU A 63 2.56 -7.42 3.29
N ARG A 64 2.21 -8.65 2.90
CA ARG A 64 3.03 -9.85 3.19
C ARG A 64 4.37 -9.80 2.48
N GLU A 65 4.39 -9.40 1.21
CA GLU A 65 5.64 -9.18 0.46
C GLU A 65 6.52 -8.09 1.10
N ALA A 66 5.90 -7.08 1.71
CA ALA A 66 6.58 -6.04 2.48
C ALA A 66 7.15 -6.54 3.82
N GLY A 67 6.83 -7.78 4.21
CA GLY A 67 7.38 -8.46 5.39
C GLY A 67 6.43 -8.53 6.60
N LEU A 68 5.16 -8.11 6.47
CA LEU A 68 4.19 -8.30 7.54
C LEU A 68 3.75 -9.77 7.62
N ALA A 69 3.68 -10.30 8.83
CA ALA A 69 3.30 -11.68 9.09
C ALA A 69 2.18 -11.79 10.13
N SER A 70 1.52 -12.94 10.15
CA SER A 70 0.57 -13.27 11.22
C SER A 70 1.27 -13.27 12.57
N GLY A 71 0.64 -12.63 13.57
CA GLY A 71 1.20 -12.47 14.91
C GLY A 71 2.02 -11.19 15.12
N ASP A 72 2.31 -10.43 14.05
CA ASP A 72 2.89 -9.09 14.22
C ASP A 72 1.89 -8.18 14.95
N THR A 73 2.43 -7.32 15.84
CA THR A 73 1.68 -6.23 16.44
C THR A 73 2.02 -4.95 15.69
N ILE A 74 1.00 -4.27 15.16
CA ILE A 74 1.16 -3.04 14.39
C ILE A 74 0.40 -1.89 15.05
N GLY A 75 0.87 -0.67 14.83
CA GLY A 75 0.07 0.54 15.01
C GLY A 75 -0.45 0.99 13.65
N LEU A 76 -1.74 1.29 13.55
CA LEU A 76 -2.39 1.78 12.34
C LEU A 76 -2.92 3.19 12.59
N VAL A 77 -2.72 4.08 11.62
CA VAL A 77 -3.33 5.40 11.58
C VAL A 77 -3.90 5.61 10.19
N GLY A 78 -5.21 5.86 10.13
CA GLY A 78 -5.94 5.98 8.87
C GLY A 78 -6.87 4.79 8.63
N TRP A 79 -7.55 4.81 7.49
CA TRP A 79 -8.52 3.79 7.09
C TRP A 79 -8.52 3.70 5.56
N LYS A 80 -8.96 2.55 5.03
CA LYS A 80 -9.17 2.36 3.60
C LYS A 80 -10.39 1.48 3.38
N TYR A 81 -11.24 1.89 2.45
CA TYR A 81 -12.31 1.04 1.94
C TYR A 81 -11.74 0.03 0.94
N LEU A 82 -12.09 -1.23 1.09
CA LEU A 82 -11.65 -2.35 0.28
C LEU A 82 -12.84 -3.15 -0.25
N GLU A 83 -12.75 -3.52 -1.51
CA GLU A 83 -13.71 -4.39 -2.19
C GLU A 83 -13.29 -5.87 -2.10
N GLY A 84 -14.19 -6.78 -2.47
CA GLY A 84 -13.96 -8.23 -2.31
C GLY A 84 -12.77 -8.75 -3.12
N GLU A 85 -12.45 -8.10 -4.23
CA GLU A 85 -11.30 -8.38 -5.08
C GLU A 85 -9.97 -7.95 -4.45
N GLU A 86 -10.01 -7.10 -3.44
CA GLU A 86 -8.83 -6.50 -2.78
C GLU A 86 -8.58 -7.09 -1.39
N TRP A 87 -9.59 -7.77 -0.81
CA TRP A 87 -9.63 -8.20 0.58
C TRP A 87 -10.63 -9.33 0.83
N ASP A 88 -10.17 -10.40 1.48
CA ASP A 88 -10.97 -11.62 1.76
C ASP A 88 -11.54 -11.67 3.19
N SER A 89 -11.94 -10.53 3.76
CA SER A 89 -12.65 -10.55 5.06
C SER A 89 -14.02 -9.90 4.99
N ALA A 90 -14.90 -10.37 5.87
CA ALA A 90 -16.32 -10.03 5.88
C ALA A 90 -16.62 -8.54 6.10
N LYS A 91 -15.64 -7.75 6.56
CA LYS A 91 -15.76 -6.29 6.68
C LYS A 91 -14.94 -5.61 5.59
N PRO A 92 -15.47 -4.58 4.92
CA PRO A 92 -14.82 -3.92 3.80
C PRO A 92 -13.71 -2.94 4.21
N THR A 93 -13.22 -3.00 5.46
CA THR A 93 -12.21 -2.07 5.96
C THR A 93 -11.56 -2.54 7.26
N PHE A 94 -10.43 -1.93 7.59
CA PHE A 94 -9.74 -2.00 8.88
C PHE A 94 -9.84 -0.65 9.61
N PHE A 95 -9.98 -0.69 10.94
CA PHE A 95 -10.01 0.45 11.85
C PHE A 95 -8.89 0.32 12.88
#